data_AF-A0AAU5GZ94-F1
#
_entry.id   AF-A0AAU5GZ94-F1
#
_cell.length_a   1.000
_cell.length_b   1.000
_cell.length_c   1.000
_cell.angle_alpha   90.00
_cell.angle_beta   90.00
_cell.angle_gamma   90.00
#
_symmetry.space_group_name_H-M   'P 1'
#
loop_
_entity.id
_entity.type
_entity.pdbx_description
1 polymer ?
#
loop_
_entity_poly.entity_id
_entity_poly.type
_entity_poly.pdbx_seq_one_letter_code
_entity_poly.pdbx_strand_id
1 'polypeptide(L)'
;MPTKPKLPETSAAGVGMPATLHLHAFGREIADAFGGELPYLVGSATRGKTWRDVDVRLILPDDQYDALFPGHAKPDHANGRWALLCAAISELGKLRTGLPIDFQIQRMTDANALYSGARHALGLRLHWPA
;
A
#
# COMPACT_ATOMS: atom_id res chain seq x y z
N MET A 1 22.58 32.96 -12.34
CA MET A 1 22.29 31.63 -12.93
C MET A 1 20.81 31.35 -12.72
N PRO A 2 20.02 30.99 -13.75
CA PRO A 2 18.64 30.60 -13.53
C PRO A 2 18.63 29.31 -12.70
N THR A 3 17.95 29.34 -11.57
CA THR A 3 17.75 28.17 -10.72
C THR A 3 16.93 27.14 -11.50
N LYS A 4 17.43 25.90 -11.59
CA LYS A 4 16.65 24.78 -12.15
C LYS A 4 15.30 24.75 -11.42
N PRO A 5 14.15 24.72 -12.13
CA PRO A 5 12.87 24.52 -11.47
C PRO A 5 12.96 23.20 -10.69
N LYS A 6 12.62 23.27 -9.40
CA LYS A 6 12.55 22.10 -8.54
C LYS A 6 11.39 21.26 -9.08
N LEU A 7 11.71 20.20 -9.81
CA LEU A 7 10.72 19.20 -10.20
C LEU A 7 9.96 18.82 -8.92
N PRO A 8 8.61 18.70 -8.96
CA PRO A 8 7.87 18.20 -7.81
C PRO A 8 8.55 16.91 -7.34
N GLU A 9 8.78 16.75 -6.04
CA GLU A 9 9.46 15.55 -5.52
C GLU A 9 8.66 14.32 -5.94
N THR A 10 9.07 13.68 -7.04
CA THR A 10 8.32 12.62 -7.72
C THR A 10 8.34 11.32 -6.95
N SER A 11 9.06 11.23 -5.82
CA SER A 11 8.94 10.11 -4.90
C SER A 11 7.72 10.32 -4.02
N ALA A 12 6.54 10.01 -4.55
CA ALA A 12 5.32 9.89 -3.76
C ALA A 12 5.50 8.97 -2.52
N ALA A 13 6.51 8.09 -2.53
CA ALA A 13 6.93 7.35 -1.36
C ALA A 13 8.22 7.94 -0.77
N GLY A 14 8.20 8.26 0.53
CA GLY A 14 9.37 8.68 1.31
C GLY A 14 10.47 7.61 1.46
N VAL A 15 10.40 6.53 0.68
CA VAL A 15 11.30 5.39 0.68
C VAL A 15 12.47 5.53 -0.30
N GLY A 16 12.39 6.49 -1.24
CA GLY A 16 13.47 6.79 -2.19
C GLY A 16 13.68 5.73 -3.29
N MET A 17 14.61 6.00 -4.21
CA MET A 17 14.99 5.06 -5.27
C MET A 17 16.15 4.15 -4.79
N PRO A 18 16.22 2.87 -5.21
CA PRO A 18 15.30 2.17 -6.11
C PRO A 18 14.07 1.58 -5.42
N ALA A 19 13.96 1.69 -4.09
CA ALA A 19 12.90 1.06 -3.29
C ALA A 19 11.48 1.41 -3.79
N THR A 20 11.23 2.65 -4.21
CA THR A 20 9.97 3.06 -4.84
C THR A 20 9.62 2.23 -6.08
N LEU A 21 10.58 1.89 -6.95
CA LEU A 21 10.31 1.07 -8.13
C LEU A 21 9.88 -0.34 -7.75
N HIS A 22 10.57 -0.93 -6.77
CA HIS A 22 10.23 -2.25 -6.23
C HIS A 22 8.86 -2.23 -5.54
N LEU A 23 8.56 -1.17 -4.78
CA LEU A 23 7.27 -1.01 -4.12
C LEU A 23 6.12 -0.87 -5.12
N HIS A 24 6.30 -0.13 -6.21
CA HIS A 24 5.31 -0.09 -7.30
C HIS A 24 5.21 -1.42 -8.05
N ALA A 25 6.30 -2.17 -8.21
CA ALA A 25 6.24 -3.52 -8.79
C ALA A 25 5.43 -4.47 -7.93
N PHE A 26 5.72 -4.49 -6.63
CA PHE A 26 4.97 -5.26 -5.65
C PHE A 26 3.49 -4.85 -5.59
N GLY A 27 3.20 -3.54 -5.67
CA GLY A 27 1.83 -3.04 -5.74
C GLY A 27 1.04 -3.59 -6.94
N ARG A 28 1.70 -3.80 -8.09
CA ARG A 28 1.07 -4.46 -9.25
C ARG A 28 0.82 -5.94 -9.03
N GLU A 29 1.78 -6.66 -8.44
CA GLU A 29 1.60 -8.07 -8.09
C GLU A 29 0.39 -8.26 -7.17
N ILE A 30 0.20 -7.35 -6.20
CA ILE A 30 -1.00 -7.33 -5.35
C ILE A 30 -2.24 -7.04 -6.19
N ALA A 31 -2.25 -5.99 -7.00
CA ALA A 31 -3.43 -5.66 -7.81
C ALA A 31 -3.86 -6.82 -8.72
N ASP A 32 -2.92 -7.46 -9.39
CA ASP A 32 -3.17 -8.63 -10.23
C ASP A 32 -3.78 -9.79 -9.43
N ALA A 33 -3.35 -10.00 -8.18
CA ALA A 33 -3.86 -11.04 -7.29
C ALA A 33 -5.26 -10.74 -6.72
N PHE A 34 -5.65 -9.46 -6.62
CA PHE A 34 -6.89 -9.01 -5.97
C PHE A 34 -7.91 -8.37 -6.92
N GLY A 35 -7.85 -8.71 -8.21
CA GLY A 35 -8.87 -8.32 -9.19
C GLY A 35 -8.75 -6.88 -9.70
N GLY A 36 -7.55 -6.30 -9.64
CA GLY A 36 -7.25 -4.94 -10.09
C GLY A 36 -7.24 -3.89 -8.98
N GLU A 37 -7.57 -4.26 -7.74
CA GLU A 37 -7.56 -3.35 -6.60
C GLU A 37 -6.12 -2.94 -6.22
N LEU A 38 -5.82 -1.65 -6.35
CA LEU A 38 -4.47 -1.15 -6.06
C LEU A 38 -4.27 -0.99 -4.54
N PRO A 39 -3.13 -1.44 -4.00
CA PRO A 39 -2.75 -1.11 -2.64
C PRO A 39 -2.25 0.34 -2.54
N TYR A 40 -2.28 0.88 -1.33
CA TYR A 40 -1.88 2.25 -1.04
C TYR A 40 -0.74 2.29 -0.03
N LEU A 41 0.25 3.15 -0.27
CA LEU A 41 1.14 3.61 0.77
C LEU A 41 0.41 4.60 1.67
N VAL A 42 0.48 4.37 2.97
CA VAL A 42 -0.12 5.23 3.99
C VAL A 42 0.89 5.54 5.10
N GLY A 43 0.43 6.13 6.21
CA GLY A 43 1.24 6.31 7.40
C GLY A 43 2.38 7.31 7.22
N SER A 44 3.41 7.18 8.05
CA SER A 44 4.49 8.17 8.15
C SER A 44 5.36 8.27 6.89
N ALA A 45 5.49 7.18 6.13
CA ALA A 45 6.24 7.11 4.88
C ALA A 45 5.62 7.95 3.73
N THR A 46 4.37 8.40 3.87
CA THR A 46 3.76 9.35 2.92
C THR A 46 4.22 10.80 3.13
N ARG A 47 4.78 11.13 4.30
CA ARG A 47 5.03 12.53 4.72
C ARG A 47 6.50 12.93 4.72
N GLY A 48 7.43 11.97 4.58
CA GLY A 48 8.85 12.25 4.61
C GLY A 48 9.71 10.99 4.67
N LYS A 49 11.01 11.17 4.93
CA LYS A 49 12.02 10.09 4.91
C LYS A 49 12.27 9.42 6.27
N THR A 50 11.62 9.91 7.33
CA THR A 50 11.77 9.37 8.68
C THR A 50 10.56 8.54 9.03
N TRP A 51 10.72 7.22 8.99
CA TRP A 51 9.68 6.23 9.28
C TRP A 51 10.37 4.93 9.75
N ARG A 52 9.65 4.09 10.50
CA ARG A 52 10.16 2.77 10.94
C ARG A 52 9.73 1.65 10.01
N ASP A 53 8.47 1.71 9.61
CA ASP A 53 7.75 0.70 8.85
C ASP A 53 7.12 1.41 7.64
N VAL A 54 6.90 0.67 6.57
CA VAL A 54 6.24 1.13 5.35
C VAL A 54 4.85 0.54 5.33
N ASP A 55 3.87 1.33 5.80
CA ASP A 55 2.47 0.92 5.86
C ASP A 55 1.86 0.81 4.46
N VAL A 56 1.51 -0.41 4.05
CA VAL A 56 0.80 -0.70 2.81
C VAL A 56 -0.60 -1.22 3.17
N ARG A 57 -1.63 -0.62 2.56
CA ARG A 57 -3.03 -1.02 2.78
C ARG A 57 -3.67 -1.40 1.46
N LEU A 58 -4.19 -2.61 1.38
CA LEU A 58 -5.14 -2.98 0.34
C LEU A 58 -6.54 -2.73 0.88
N ILE A 59 -7.26 -1.80 0.26
CA ILE A 59 -8.61 -1.42 0.69
C ILE A 59 -9.57 -2.05 -0.31
N LEU A 60 -10.35 -3.03 0.12
CA LEU A 60 -11.28 -3.76 -0.74
C LEU A 60 -12.70 -3.21 -0.60
N PRO A 61 -13.51 -3.23 -1.67
CA PRO A 61 -14.96 -3.12 -1.57
C PRO A 61 -15.53 -4.05 -0.49
N ASP A 62 -16.57 -3.59 0.20
CA ASP A 62 -17.10 -4.28 1.38
C ASP A 62 -17.56 -5.72 1.07
N ASP A 63 -18.20 -5.92 -0.08
CA ASP A 63 -18.65 -7.23 -0.55
C ASP A 63 -17.48 -8.19 -0.83
N GLN A 64 -16.41 -7.70 -1.46
CA GLN A 64 -15.19 -8.49 -1.69
C GLN A 64 -14.47 -8.81 -0.38
N TYR A 65 -14.40 -7.86 0.55
CA TYR A 65 -13.84 -8.07 1.88
C TYR A 65 -14.61 -9.14 2.64
N ASP A 66 -15.95 -9.04 2.67
CA ASP A 66 -16.83 -9.94 3.41
C ASP A 66 -16.84 -11.35 2.82
N ALA A 67 -16.68 -11.49 1.51
CA ALA A 67 -16.50 -12.78 0.85
C ALA A 67 -15.18 -13.46 1.26
N LEU A 68 -14.10 -12.68 1.42
CA LEU A 68 -12.79 -13.20 1.84
C LEU A 68 -12.74 -13.48 3.34
N PHE A 69 -13.36 -12.63 4.17
CA PHE A 69 -13.28 -12.67 5.62
C PHE A 69 -14.69 -12.66 6.26
N PRO A 70 -15.50 -13.72 6.03
CA PRO A 70 -16.87 -13.74 6.51
C PRO A 70 -16.93 -13.59 8.03
N GLY A 71 -17.77 -12.67 8.50
CA GLY A 71 -17.95 -12.37 9.93
C GLY A 71 -16.81 -11.57 10.58
N HIS A 72 -15.82 -11.11 9.81
CA HIS A 72 -14.75 -10.24 10.32
C HIS A 72 -15.25 -8.80 10.42
N ALA A 73 -15.80 -8.45 11.57
CA ALA A 73 -16.41 -7.13 11.80
C ALA A 73 -15.40 -6.02 12.11
N LYS A 74 -14.17 -6.38 12.48
CA LYS A 74 -13.08 -5.45 12.81
C LYS A 74 -11.77 -6.02 12.30
N PRO A 75 -10.81 -5.20 11.83
CA PRO A 75 -9.48 -5.65 11.44
C PRO A 75 -8.63 -6.03 12.66
N ASP A 76 -9.06 -7.08 13.37
CA ASP A 76 -8.32 -7.70 14.45
C ASP A 76 -7.64 -8.99 13.99
N HIS A 77 -6.74 -9.49 14.82
CA HIS A 77 -5.97 -10.70 14.54
C HIS A 77 -6.79 -11.99 14.78
N ALA A 78 -8.11 -11.88 15.03
CA ALA A 78 -8.94 -13.02 15.36
C ALA A 78 -9.39 -13.79 14.11
N ASN A 79 -9.40 -13.16 12.93
CA ASN A 79 -9.63 -13.87 11.68
C ASN A 79 -8.32 -14.50 11.16
N GLY A 80 -8.21 -15.81 11.25
CA GLY A 80 -6.99 -16.54 10.88
C GLY A 80 -6.59 -16.38 9.40
N ARG A 81 -7.55 -16.27 8.48
CA ARG A 81 -7.25 -16.04 7.05
C ARG A 81 -6.67 -14.64 6.83
N TRP A 82 -7.29 -13.63 7.43
CA TRP A 82 -6.80 -12.25 7.38
C TRP A 82 -5.39 -12.15 7.97
N ALA A 83 -5.17 -12.71 9.16
CA ALA A 83 -3.88 -12.68 9.84
C ALA A 83 -2.79 -13.37 9.03
N LEU A 84 -3.08 -14.54 8.46
CA LEU A 84 -2.15 -15.28 7.62
C LEU A 84 -1.78 -14.49 6.36
N LEU A 85 -2.77 -13.92 5.65
CA LEU A 85 -2.52 -13.14 4.44
C LEU A 85 -1.71 -11.88 4.75
N CYS A 86 -2.05 -11.14 5.82
CA CYS A 86 -1.32 -9.94 6.20
C CYS A 86 0.13 -10.24 6.57
N ALA A 87 0.38 -11.29 7.36
CA ALA A 87 1.73 -11.72 7.70
C ALA A 87 2.52 -12.18 6.46
N ALA A 88 1.93 -13.05 5.63
CA ALA A 88 2.60 -13.59 4.46
C ALA A 88 2.95 -12.51 3.42
N ILE A 89 2.03 -11.58 3.16
CA ILE A 89 2.25 -10.49 2.22
C ILE A 89 3.26 -9.46 2.78
N SER A 90 3.26 -9.21 4.10
CA SER A 90 4.27 -8.35 4.73
C SER A 90 5.68 -8.92 4.56
N GLU A 91 5.87 -10.21 4.85
CA GLU A 91 7.16 -10.89 4.69
C GLU A 91 7.59 -10.97 3.21
N LEU A 92 6.66 -11.28 2.30
CA LEU A 92 6.95 -11.26 0.86
C LEU A 92 7.33 -9.85 0.38
N GLY A 93 6.62 -8.82 0.81
CA GLY A 93 6.90 -7.43 0.48
C GLY A 93 8.29 -7.01 0.95
N LYS A 94 8.68 -7.42 2.16
CA LYS A 94 10.03 -7.23 2.68
C LYS A 94 11.09 -7.91 1.80
N LEU A 95 10.87 -9.17 1.42
CA LEU A 95 11.78 -9.89 0.52
C LEU A 95 11.88 -9.24 -0.88
N ARG A 96 10.79 -8.68 -1.40
CA ARG A 96 10.72 -8.07 -2.73
C ARG A 96 11.33 -6.66 -2.78
N THR A 97 11.19 -5.89 -1.71
CA THR A 97 11.50 -4.46 -1.70
C THR A 97 12.71 -4.09 -0.84
N GLY A 98 13.10 -4.95 0.10
CA GLY A 98 14.06 -4.63 1.16
C GLY A 98 13.51 -3.68 2.24
N LEU A 99 12.24 -3.27 2.15
CA LEU A 99 11.60 -2.38 3.10
C LEU A 99 10.93 -3.16 4.25
N PRO A 100 10.84 -2.59 5.45
CA PRO A 100 10.03 -3.13 6.53
C PRO A 100 8.54 -2.90 6.24
N ILE A 101 7.95 -3.71 5.36
CA ILE A 101 6.54 -3.59 4.97
C ILE A 101 5.62 -4.04 6.13
N ASP A 102 4.66 -3.18 6.49
CA ASP A 102 3.47 -3.55 7.27
C ASP A 102 2.29 -3.57 6.31
N PHE A 103 1.81 -4.76 5.95
CA PHE A 103 0.67 -4.92 5.05
C PHE A 103 -0.60 -5.29 5.79
N GLN A 104 -1.70 -4.61 5.47
CA GLN A 104 -3.04 -4.96 5.96
C GLN A 104 -4.08 -4.85 4.86
N ILE A 105 -5.07 -5.74 4.92
CA ILE A 105 -6.28 -5.67 4.08
C ILE A 105 -7.39 -5.01 4.91
N GLN A 106 -8.11 -4.06 4.34
CA GLN A 106 -9.16 -3.32 5.06
C GLN A 106 -10.44 -3.29 4.25
N ARG A 107 -11.58 -3.35 4.97
CA ARG A 107 -12.90 -3.04 4.41
C ARG A 107 -12.96 -1.55 4.11
N MET A 108 -13.47 -1.17 2.93
CA MET A 108 -13.49 0.22 2.47
C MET A 108 -14.26 1.15 3.41
N THR A 109 -15.44 0.74 3.87
CA THR A 109 -16.24 1.53 4.82
C THR A 109 -15.46 1.82 6.11
N ASP A 110 -14.80 0.80 6.67
CA ASP A 110 -14.03 0.94 7.92
C ASP A 110 -12.78 1.81 7.71
N ALA A 111 -12.05 1.61 6.61
CA ALA A 111 -10.87 2.40 6.29
C ALA A 111 -11.19 3.89 6.11
N ASN A 112 -12.30 4.21 5.45
CA ASN A 112 -12.74 5.59 5.22
C ASN A 112 -13.26 6.26 6.50
N ALA A 113 -13.91 5.51 7.38
CA ALA A 113 -14.38 6.03 8.67
C ALA A 113 -13.22 6.30 9.64
N LEU A 114 -12.21 5.44 9.66
CA LEU A 114 -11.13 5.49 10.66
C LEU A 114 -9.93 6.34 10.25
N TYR A 115 -9.66 6.52 8.95
CA TYR A 115 -8.41 7.14 8.49
C TYR A 115 -8.64 8.21 7.41
N SER A 116 -8.28 9.45 7.73
CA SER A 116 -8.36 10.62 6.83
C SER A 116 -7.00 11.08 6.26
N GLY A 117 -5.94 10.30 6.46
CA GLY A 117 -4.59 10.62 5.98
C GLY A 117 -4.39 10.44 4.48
N ALA A 118 -3.26 10.93 3.98
CA ALA A 118 -2.85 10.73 2.59
C ALA A 118 -2.73 9.23 2.26
N ARG A 119 -3.16 8.86 1.05
CA ARG A 119 -3.04 7.51 0.48
C ARG A 119 -2.44 7.64 -0.91
N HIS A 120 -1.28 7.03 -1.14
CA HIS A 120 -0.62 7.07 -2.45
C HIS A 120 -0.74 5.70 -3.10
N ALA A 121 -1.48 5.63 -4.22
CA ALA A 121 -1.70 4.38 -4.94
C ALA A 121 -0.37 3.81 -5.45
N LEU A 122 -0.13 2.53 -5.14
CA LEU A 122 1.04 1.78 -5.56
C LEU A 122 0.70 0.92 -6.77
N GLY A 123 1.54 0.97 -7.78
CA GLY A 123 1.40 0.16 -8.99
C GLY A 123 0.96 0.92 -10.24
N LEU A 124 0.56 2.19 -10.10
CA LEU A 124 0.34 3.08 -11.24
C LEU A 124 1.61 3.19 -12.10
N ARG A 125 1.46 3.12 -13.42
CA ARG A 125 2.47 3.51 -14.40
C ARG A 125 2.03 4.82 -15.01
N LEU A 126 2.90 5.84 -15.02
CA LEU A 126 2.67 6.98 -15.91
C LEU A 126 2.77 6.45 -17.35
N HIS A 127 1.64 6.43 -18.05
CA HIS A 127 1.66 6.35 -19.49
C HIS A 127 1.77 7.79 -20.00
N TRP A 128 2.87 8.12 -20.67
CA TRP A 128 2.91 9.33 -21.47
C TRP A 128 2.25 8.99 -22.81
N PRO A 129 1.18 9.69 -23.24
CA PRO A 129 0.68 9.51 -24.59
C PRO A 129 1.79 9.89 -25.56
N ALA A 130 2.04 9.00 -26.54
CA ALA A 130 3.05 9.21 -27.58
C ALA A 130 2.79 10.50 -28.37
#